data_AF-A0A9X7W4B8-F1
#
_entry.id   AF-A0A9X7W4B8-F1
#
_cell.length_a   1.000
_cell.length_b   1.000
_cell.length_c   1.000
_cell.angle_alpha   90.00
_cell.angle_beta   90.00
_cell.angle_gamma   90.00
#
_symmetry.space_group_name_H-M   'P 1'
#
loop_
_entity.id
_entity.type
_entity.pdbx_description
1 polymer ?
#
loop_
_entity_poly.entity_id
_entity_poly.type
_entity_poly.pdbx_seq_one_letter_code
_entity_poly.pdbx_strand_id
1 'polypeptide(L)' 'MPSVGDIVRILDDLYEDGIELVAVRDEHGVVRAVTNSGLALVEFEIGRVVEMHPRCFETV' A
#
# COMPACT_ATOMS: atom_id res chain seq x y z
N MET A 1 2.25 13.15 -4.74
CA MET A 1 3.29 12.08 -4.75
C MET A 1 3.37 11.59 -3.32
N PRO A 2 3.13 10.30 -3.04
CA PRO A 2 3.11 9.80 -1.66
C PRO A 2 4.50 9.83 -1.03
N SER A 3 4.56 10.20 0.24
CA SER A 3 5.78 10.42 1.03
C SER A 3 5.83 9.49 2.23
N VAL A 4 7.03 9.27 2.78
CA VAL A 4 7.19 8.49 4.00
C VAL A 4 6.44 9.17 5.15
N GLY A 5 5.59 8.40 5.84
CA GLY A 5 4.72 8.86 6.91
C GLY A 5 3.28 9.17 6.47
N ASP A 6 3.01 9.21 5.17
CA ASP A 6 1.66 9.44 4.65
C ASP A 6 0.73 8.28 5.05
N ILE A 7 -0.48 8.63 5.49
CA ILE A 7 -1.58 7.68 5.65
C ILE A 7 -2.25 7.53 4.29
N VAL A 8 -2.45 6.29 3.87
CA VAL A 8 -3.03 5.98 2.56
C VAL A 8 -4.23 5.06 2.72
N ARG A 9 -5.25 5.26 1.89
CA ARG A 9 -6.40 4.37 1.75
C ARG A 9 -6.22 3.50 0.52
N ILE A 10 -6.34 2.19 0.68
CA ILE A 10 -6.18 1.24 -0.42
C ILE A 10 -7.44 1.21 -1.28
N LEU A 11 -7.27 1.29 -2.59
CA LEU A 11 -8.36 1.38 -3.57
C LEU A 11 -8.84 0.01 -4.06
N ASP A 12 -7.94 -0.97 -4.13
CA ASP A 12 -8.19 -2.30 -4.67
C ASP A 12 -7.55 -3.38 -3.80
N ASP A 13 -8.13 -4.59 -3.80
CA ASP A 13 -7.49 -5.75 -3.17
C ASP A 13 -6.16 -6.06 -3.84
N LEU A 14 -5.21 -6.57 -3.07
CA LEU A 14 -3.86 -6.84 -3.56
C LEU A 14 -3.82 -8.26 -4.13
N TYR A 15 -3.44 -8.36 -5.41
CA TYR A 15 -3.27 -9.63 -6.11
C TYR A 15 -1.80 -9.81 -6.52
N GLU A 16 -1.25 -11.00 -6.32
CA GLU A 16 0.04 -11.43 -6.88
C GLU A 16 -0.19 -12.72 -7.66
N ASP A 17 0.23 -12.75 -8.93
CA ASP A 17 0.02 -13.88 -9.85
C ASP A 17 -1.45 -14.38 -9.93
N GLY A 18 -2.40 -13.47 -9.77
CA GLY A 18 -3.84 -13.78 -9.79
C GLY A 18 -4.38 -14.40 -8.50
N ILE A 19 -3.56 -14.47 -7.45
CA ILE A 19 -3.94 -14.89 -6.11
C ILE A 19 -4.17 -13.63 -5.27
N GLU A 20 -5.34 -13.54 -4.65
CA GLU A 20 -5.62 -12.50 -3.66
C GLU A 20 -4.69 -12.68 -2.45
N LEU A 21 -3.74 -11.76 -2.30
CA LEU A 21 -2.76 -11.76 -1.22
C LEU A 21 -3.37 -11.28 0.09
N VAL A 22 -4.18 -10.22 -0.01
CA VAL A 22 -4.88 -9.58 1.11
C VAL A 22 -6.11 -8.83 0.59
N ALA A 23 -7.25 -9.09 1.21
CA ALA A 23 -8.44 -8.24 1.15
C ALA A 23 -8.21 -7.00 2.01
N VAL A 24 -7.59 -5.97 1.43
CA VAL A 24 -7.27 -4.70 2.09
C VAL A 24 -7.99 -3.52 1.46
N ARG A 25 -8.92 -3.76 0.55
CA ARG A 25 -9.71 -2.67 -0.02
C ARG A 25 -10.41 -1.86 1.07
N ASP A 26 -10.30 -0.54 0.97
CA ASP A 26 -10.77 0.44 1.96
C ASP A 26 -10.05 0.42 3.32
N GLU A 27 -9.03 -0.42 3.50
CA GLU A 27 -8.13 -0.33 4.66
C GLU A 27 -7.17 0.86 4.54
N HIS A 28 -6.64 1.26 5.69
CA HIS A 28 -5.65 2.31 5.81
C HIS A 28 -4.28 1.70 6.13
N GLY A 29 -3.24 2.28 5.56
CA GLY A 29 -1.86 1.94 5.86
C GLY A 29 -0.98 3.18 5.94
N VAL A 30 0.25 2.99 6.40
CA VAL A 30 1.26 4.06 6.51
C VAL A 30 2.41 3.76 5.56
N VAL A 31 2.78 4.74 4.74
CA VAL A 31 3.95 4.62 3.86
C VAL A 31 5.22 4.64 4.73
N ARG A 32 5.98 3.55 4.73
CA ARG A 32 7.25 3.43 5.48
C ARG A 32 8.47 3.75 4.64
N ALA A 33 8.40 3.49 3.35
CA ALA A 33 9.48 3.77 2.42
C ALA A 33 8.93 3.90 1.01
N VAL A 34 9.66 4.64 0.17
CA VAL A 34 9.42 4.72 -1.28
C VAL A 34 10.70 4.24 -1.96
N THR A 35 10.58 3.23 -2.80
CA THR A 35 11.71 2.62 -3.48
C THR A 35 12.16 3.48 -4.67
N ASN A 36 13.36 3.18 -5.20
CA ASN A 36 13.90 3.91 -6.35
C ASN A 36 13.07 3.71 -7.65
N SER A 37 12.26 2.65 -7.71
CA SER A 37 11.30 2.42 -8.81
C SER A 37 9.98 3.18 -8.62
N GLY A 38 9.82 3.91 -7.52
CA GLY A 38 8.62 4.66 -7.19
C GLY A 38 7.50 3.82 -6.56
N LEU A 39 7.79 2.59 -6.13
CA LEU A 39 6.85 1.78 -5.36
C LEU A 39 6.85 2.20 -3.89
N ALA A 40 5.71 2.07 -3.21
CA ALA A 40 5.57 2.38 -1.80
C ALA A 40 5.51 1.09 -0.98
N LEU A 41 6.28 1.05 0.11
CA LEU A 41 6.15 0.05 1.15
C LEU A 41 5.15 0.56 2.17
N VAL A 42 3.98 -0.06 2.23
CA VAL A 42 2.87 0.34 3.10
C VAL A 42 2.71 -0.66 4.22
N GLU A 43 2.74 -0.17 5.46
CA GLU A 43 2.47 -0.96 6.67
C GLU A 43 1.01 -0.82 7.09
N PHE A 44 0.35 -1.95 7.28
CA PHE A 44 -1.03 -2.05 7.77
C PHE A 44 -1.08 -2.23 9.30
N GLU A 45 -2.25 -2.01 9.92
CA GLU A 45 -2.43 -2.16 11.37
C GLU A 45 -2.08 -3.57 11.90
N ILE A 46 -2.19 -4.59 11.05
CA ILE A 46 -1.78 -5.98 11.36
C ILE A 46 -0.25 -6.18 11.39
N GLY A 47 0.55 -5.11 11.22
CA GLY A 47 2.01 -5.14 11.17
C GLY A 47 2.58 -5.75 9.88
N ARG A 48 1.73 -5.99 8.88
CA ARG A 48 2.14 -6.50 7.56
C ARG A 48 2.60 -5.32 6.71
N VAL A 49 3.75 -5.48 6.04
CA VAL A 49 4.26 -4.51 5.07
C VAL A 49 4.10 -5.09 3.68
N VAL A 50 3.53 -4.31 2.76
CA VAL A 50 3.36 -4.71 1.35
C VAL A 50 3.93 -3.64 0.43
N GLU A 51 4.69 -4.08 -0.57
CA GLU A 51 5.14 -3.21 -1.65
C GLU A 51 4.02 -3.05 -2.69
N MET A 52 3.67 -1.82 -3.03
CA MET A 52 2.55 -1.53 -3.92
C MET A 52 2.79 -0.31 -4.79
N HIS A 53 2.17 -0.32 -5.97
CA HIS A 53 2.23 0.81 -6.89
C HIS A 53 1.39 1.98 -6.34
N PRO A 54 1.83 3.25 -6.47
CA PRO A 54 1.08 4.44 -6.07
C PRO A 54 -0.32 4.64 -6.67
N ARG A 55 -0.76 3.73 -7.56
CA ARG A 55 -2.10 3.76 -8.18
C ARG A 55 -3.09 2.91 -7.40
N CYS A 56 -2.61 2.04 -6.52
CA CYS A 56 -3.41 1.11 -5.73
C CYS A 56 -3.94 1.77 -4.45
N PHE A 57 -3.56 3.01 -4.18
CA PHE A 57 -3.93 3.74 -2.98
C PHE A 57 -3.98 5.25 -3.24
N GLU A 58 -4.65 5.98 -2.36
CA GLU A 58 -4.64 7.44 -2.32
C GLU A 58 -4.19 7.94 -0.96
N THR A 59 -3.51 9.09 -0.92
CA THR A 59 -3.15 9.76 0.34
C THR A 59 -4.39 10.39 0.97
N VAL A 60 -4.58 10.19 2.28
CA VAL A 60 -5.66 10.77 3.08
C VAL A 60 -5.25 12.10 3.69
#